data_AF-A0A4Q2CXM2-F1
#
_entry.id   AF-A0A4Q2CXM2-F1
#
_cell.length_a   1.000
_cell.length_b   1.000
_cell.length_c   1.000
_cell.angle_alpha   90.00
_cell.angle_beta   90.00
_cell.angle_gamma   90.00
#
_symmetry.space_group_name_H-M   'P 1'
#
loop_
_entity.id
_entity.type
_entity.pdbx_description
1 polymer ?
#
loop_
_entity_poly.entity_id
_entity_poly.type
_entity_poly.pdbx_seq_one_letter_code
_entity_poly.pdbx_strand_id
1 'polypeptide(L)'
;MLFKLSSVITTALAAASLATASAVNLQQRRDTPASCTFVVSPSGTPDPSALLFSEWNFILGRNLANFVPPATPIRNGNSTVTGPDNTGLYTIEQTIAADELTTAEAIAVVTGWVGTTFDGPWSGVTWTFQSVTC
;
A
#
# COMPACT_ATOMS: atom_id res chain seq x y z
N MET A 1 -44.64 -12.78 41.23
CA MET A 1 -43.26 -12.29 41.00
C MET A 1 -42.88 -12.67 39.58
N LEU A 2 -42.65 -11.66 38.72
CA LEU A 2 -42.25 -11.82 37.32
C LEU A 2 -40.78 -12.28 37.26
N PHE A 3 -40.52 -13.43 36.66
CA PHE A 3 -39.16 -13.87 36.37
C PHE A 3 -38.64 -13.16 35.13
N LYS A 4 -37.53 -12.46 35.31
CA LYS A 4 -36.82 -11.63 34.33
C LYS A 4 -36.24 -12.51 33.20
N LEU A 5 -36.57 -12.17 31.95
CA LEU A 5 -35.86 -12.59 30.74
C LEU A 5 -34.59 -11.74 30.61
N SER A 6 -33.41 -12.36 30.62
CA SER A 6 -32.17 -11.68 30.22
C SER A 6 -31.13 -12.68 29.75
N SER A 7 -30.57 -12.39 28.57
CA SER A 7 -29.37 -12.98 27.96
C SER A 7 -29.59 -14.40 27.41
N VAL A 8 -29.20 -14.71 26.17
CA VAL A 8 -27.85 -14.56 25.61
C VAL A 8 -27.96 -14.42 24.08
N ILE A 9 -27.38 -13.37 23.51
CA ILE A 9 -27.13 -13.30 22.06
C ILE A 9 -25.83 -14.06 21.81
N THR A 10 -25.94 -15.29 21.32
CA THR A 10 -24.82 -16.04 20.75
C THR A 10 -24.48 -15.47 19.38
N THR A 11 -23.46 -14.62 19.31
CA THR A 11 -22.79 -14.31 18.05
C THR A 11 -21.94 -15.51 17.65
N ALA A 12 -22.43 -16.30 16.70
CA ALA A 12 -21.65 -17.34 16.06
C ALA A 12 -20.53 -16.70 15.23
N LEU A 13 -19.29 -16.89 15.67
CA LEU A 13 -18.09 -16.57 14.91
C LEU A 13 -17.87 -17.70 13.90
N ALA A 14 -18.21 -17.47 12.63
CA ALA A 14 -17.90 -18.42 11.56
C ALA A 14 -17.64 -17.69 10.24
N ALA A 15 -16.36 -17.49 9.94
CA ALA A 15 -15.83 -17.54 8.59
C ALA A 15 -14.29 -17.57 8.67
N ALA A 16 -13.72 -18.73 8.99
CA ALA A 16 -12.37 -19.03 8.56
C ALA A 16 -12.46 -19.36 7.07
N SER A 17 -12.30 -18.37 6.21
CA SER A 17 -11.98 -18.59 4.81
C SER A 17 -10.59 -19.22 4.75
N LEU A 18 -10.56 -20.56 4.73
CA LEU A 18 -9.42 -21.31 4.24
C LEU A 18 -9.26 -20.93 2.77
N ALA A 19 -8.47 -19.87 2.52
CA ALA A 19 -7.90 -19.63 1.21
C ALA A 19 -7.07 -20.88 0.90
N THR A 20 -7.61 -21.75 0.06
CA THR A 20 -6.82 -22.76 -0.64
C THR A 20 -5.74 -21.98 -1.37
N ALA A 21 -4.52 -22.01 -0.83
CA ALA A 21 -3.34 -21.52 -1.52
C ALA A 21 -3.18 -22.38 -2.79
N SER A 22 -3.84 -21.95 -3.86
CA SER A 22 -3.62 -22.48 -5.20
C SER A 22 -2.12 -22.40 -5.43
N ALA A 23 -1.49 -23.53 -5.75
CA ALA A 23 -0.07 -23.61 -6.05
C ALA A 23 0.29 -22.48 -7.03
N VAL A 24 1.02 -21.48 -6.55
CA VAL A 24 1.25 -20.24 -7.30
C VAL A 24 2.00 -20.60 -8.56
N ASN A 25 1.36 -20.41 -9.70
CA ASN A 25 1.94 -20.73 -11.00
C ASN A 25 3.12 -19.77 -11.24
N LEU A 26 4.35 -20.32 -11.19
CA LEU A 26 5.59 -19.55 -11.33
C LEU A 26 5.70 -18.80 -12.67
N GLN A 27 4.96 -19.21 -13.71
CA GLN A 27 4.91 -18.48 -15.00
C GLN A 27 4.02 -17.23 -14.94
N GLN A 28 3.06 -17.17 -14.02
CA GLN A 28 2.24 -15.98 -13.75
C GLN A 28 2.98 -14.92 -12.90
N ARG A 29 4.07 -15.30 -12.22
CA ARG A 29 4.94 -14.38 -11.45
C ARG A 29 5.82 -13.45 -12.31
N ARG A 30 5.54 -13.37 -13.61
CA ARG A 30 6.07 -12.35 -14.54
C ARG A 30 4.95 -11.53 -15.17
N ASP A 31 3.86 -11.31 -14.45
CA ASP A 31 2.85 -10.36 -14.90
C ASP A 31 3.48 -8.97 -15.11
N THR A 32 2.93 -8.22 -16.07
CA THR A 32 3.33 -6.85 -16.34
C THR A 32 3.17 -6.01 -15.06
N PRO A 33 4.21 -5.29 -14.60
CA PRO A 33 4.10 -4.41 -13.44
C PRO A 33 2.92 -3.44 -13.59
N ALA A 34 2.15 -3.22 -12.53
CA ALA A 34 1.04 -2.28 -12.54
C ALA A 34 1.57 -0.85 -12.46
N SER A 35 1.20 0.01 -13.42
CA SER A 35 1.41 1.46 -13.27
C SER A 35 0.37 2.01 -12.31
N CYS A 36 0.83 2.58 -11.20
CA CYS A 36 -0.03 3.14 -10.17
C CYS A 36 0.25 4.62 -9.98
N THR A 37 -0.81 5.38 -9.74
CA THR A 37 -0.79 6.79 -9.35
C THR A 37 -1.26 6.91 -7.90
N PHE A 38 -0.47 7.58 -7.08
CA PHE A 38 -0.72 7.83 -5.67
C PHE A 38 -0.89 9.34 -5.45
N VAL A 39 -1.99 9.75 -4.85
CA VAL A 39 -2.17 11.14 -4.39
C VAL A 39 -1.94 11.17 -2.90
N VAL A 40 -1.05 12.04 -2.45
CA VAL A 40 -0.55 12.05 -1.07
C VAL A 40 -0.52 13.47 -0.50
N SER A 41 -0.78 13.59 0.80
CA SER A 41 -0.71 14.85 1.53
C SER A 41 0.41 14.78 2.56
N PRO A 42 1.37 15.71 2.56
CA PRO A 42 2.37 15.80 3.62
C PRO A 42 1.79 16.47 4.87
N SER A 43 2.25 16.07 6.05
CA SER A 43 1.89 16.68 7.34
C SER A 43 2.39 18.12 7.51
N GLY A 44 3.20 18.63 6.58
CA GLY A 44 3.80 19.96 6.57
C GLY A 44 4.51 20.23 5.24
N THR A 45 5.43 21.19 5.22
CA THR A 45 6.25 21.45 4.02
C THR A 45 7.44 20.48 3.98
N PRO A 46 7.56 19.63 2.94
CA PRO A 46 8.72 18.77 2.75
C PRO A 46 10.02 19.59 2.67
N ASP A 47 11.11 19.06 3.23
CA ASP A 47 12.44 19.68 3.06
C ASP A 47 12.78 19.86 1.56
N PRO A 48 13.05 21.08 1.09
CA PRO A 48 13.32 21.34 -0.32
C PRO A 48 14.64 20.73 -0.83
N SER A 49 15.53 20.31 0.07
CA SER A 49 16.76 19.59 -0.27
C SER A 49 16.57 18.08 -0.42
N ALA A 50 15.41 17.54 -0.02
CA ALA A 50 15.11 16.12 -0.11
C ALA A 50 14.88 15.67 -1.56
N LEU A 51 15.48 14.55 -1.94
CA LEU A 51 15.25 13.91 -3.23
C LEU A 51 13.98 13.06 -3.18
N LEU A 52 12.81 13.69 -3.36
CA LEU A 52 11.51 13.03 -3.21
C LEU A 52 11.33 11.79 -4.09
N PHE A 53 11.92 11.73 -5.29
CA PHE A 53 11.84 10.52 -6.12
C PHE A 53 12.49 9.31 -5.43
N SER A 54 13.63 9.52 -4.76
CA SER A 54 14.33 8.48 -4.01
C SER A 54 13.55 8.13 -2.74
N GLU A 55 12.92 9.13 -2.13
CA GLU A 55 11.98 8.95 -1.03
C GLU A 55 10.87 7.98 -1.36
N TRP A 56 10.16 8.25 -2.44
CA TRP A 56 9.03 7.45 -2.84
C TRP A 56 9.43 6.05 -3.30
N ASN A 57 10.58 5.88 -3.96
CA ASN A 57 11.14 4.56 -4.24
C ASN A 57 11.33 3.73 -2.97
N PHE A 58 11.88 4.34 -1.92
CA PHE A 58 12.10 3.65 -0.65
C PHE A 58 10.79 3.36 0.07
N ILE A 59 9.90 4.34 0.20
CA ILE A 59 8.62 4.18 0.91
C ILE A 59 7.80 3.06 0.26
N LEU A 60 7.59 3.12 -1.06
CA LEU A 60 6.75 2.16 -1.76
C LEU A 60 7.40 0.77 -1.78
N GLY A 61 8.71 0.69 -2.00
CA GLY A 61 9.43 -0.59 -2.00
C GLY A 61 9.49 -1.24 -0.61
N ARG A 62 9.81 -0.47 0.43
CA ARG A 62 9.89 -0.96 1.82
C ARG A 62 8.54 -1.44 2.33
N ASN A 63 7.47 -0.67 2.07
CA ASN A 63 6.14 -1.05 2.55
C ASN A 63 5.58 -2.24 1.78
N LEU A 64 5.83 -2.34 0.47
CA LEU A 64 5.47 -3.54 -0.30
C LEU A 64 6.21 -4.79 0.20
N ALA A 65 7.47 -4.65 0.63
CA ALA A 65 8.26 -5.75 1.18
C ALA A 65 7.65 -6.40 2.43
N ASN A 66 6.74 -5.72 3.14
CA ASN A 66 6.03 -6.30 4.29
C ASN A 66 4.99 -7.35 3.89
N PHE A 67 4.63 -7.43 2.60
CA PHE A 67 3.61 -8.32 2.07
C PHE A 67 4.19 -9.53 1.33
N VAL A 68 5.51 -9.71 1.38
CA VAL A 68 6.21 -10.81 0.72
C VAL A 68 7.20 -11.48 1.68
N PRO A 69 7.59 -12.73 1.43
CA PRO A 69 8.64 -13.40 2.21
C PRO A 69 9.95 -12.58 2.24
N PRO A 70 10.75 -12.69 3.32
CA PRO A 70 12.08 -12.08 3.37
C PRO A 70 12.93 -12.47 2.15
N ALA A 71 13.78 -11.53 1.71
CA ALA A 71 14.64 -11.67 0.52
C ALA A 71 13.89 -11.77 -0.83
N THR A 72 12.57 -11.56 -0.87
CA THR A 72 11.83 -11.41 -2.13
C THR A 72 12.31 -10.16 -2.87
N PRO A 73 12.69 -10.27 -4.16
CA PRO A 73 12.99 -9.10 -4.97
C PRO A 73 11.77 -8.20 -5.19
N ILE A 74 11.92 -6.92 -4.85
CA ILE A 74 10.98 -5.86 -5.23
C ILE A 74 11.43 -5.27 -6.57
N ARG A 75 10.53 -5.19 -7.54
CA ARG A 75 10.80 -4.76 -8.93
C ARG A 75 10.04 -3.50 -9.32
N ASN A 76 9.81 -2.61 -8.36
CA ASN A 76 9.19 -1.34 -8.65
C ASN A 76 10.04 -0.52 -9.64
N GLY A 77 9.38 0.27 -10.48
CA GLY A 77 10.04 1.25 -11.34
C GLY A 77 10.57 2.44 -10.54
N ASN A 78 11.11 3.44 -11.23
CA ASN A 78 11.46 4.70 -10.58
C ASN A 78 10.19 5.55 -10.37
N SER A 79 10.06 6.18 -9.21
CA SER A 79 8.97 7.13 -8.96
C SER A 79 9.16 8.42 -9.75
N THR A 80 8.07 8.89 -10.37
CA THR A 80 7.91 10.27 -10.81
C THR A 80 7.11 11.01 -9.74
N VAL A 81 7.58 12.17 -9.30
CA VAL A 81 6.95 12.97 -8.25
C VAL A 81 6.59 14.33 -8.84
N THR A 82 5.30 14.67 -8.79
CA THR A 82 4.78 15.98 -9.21
C THR A 82 4.07 16.64 -8.05
N GLY A 83 4.23 17.95 -7.90
CA GLY A 83 3.56 18.76 -6.88
C GLY A 83 4.51 19.69 -6.12
N PRO A 84 4.00 20.38 -5.09
CA PRO A 84 2.60 20.34 -4.67
C PRO A 84 1.67 20.99 -5.71
N ASP A 85 0.44 20.53 -5.81
CA ASP A 85 -0.62 21.23 -6.54
C ASP A 85 -1.16 22.44 -5.74
N ASN A 86 -2.22 23.08 -6.24
CA ASN A 86 -2.84 24.24 -5.58
C ASN A 86 -3.56 23.90 -4.25
N THR A 87 -3.70 22.63 -3.92
CA THR A 87 -4.27 22.13 -2.65
C THR A 87 -3.20 21.60 -1.69
N GLY A 88 -1.93 21.58 -2.12
CA GLY A 88 -0.81 21.06 -1.32
C GLY A 88 -0.59 19.56 -1.48
N LEU A 89 -1.26 18.90 -2.43
CA LEU A 89 -1.12 17.47 -2.67
C LEU A 89 -0.01 17.18 -3.67
N TYR A 90 0.60 16.01 -3.52
CA TYR A 90 1.60 15.48 -4.45
C TYR A 90 1.03 14.27 -5.17
N THR A 91 1.41 14.12 -6.44
CA THR A 91 1.09 12.96 -7.28
C THR A 91 2.36 12.18 -7.52
N ILE A 92 2.34 10.90 -7.15
CA ILE A 92 3.44 9.97 -7.34
C ILE A 92 3.01 8.94 -8.38
N GLU A 93 3.83 8.71 -9.39
CA GLU A 93 3.58 7.67 -10.39
C GLU A 93 4.72 6.66 -10.33
N GLN A 94 4.39 5.38 -10.22
CA GLN A 94 5.39 4.30 -10.19
C GLN A 94 4.78 3.00 -10.66
N THR A 95 5.59 2.14 -11.29
CA THR A 95 5.20 0.75 -11.48
C THR A 95 5.45 -0.07 -10.21
N ILE A 96 4.51 -0.93 -9.85
CA ILE A 96 4.56 -1.77 -8.65
C ILE A 96 4.66 -3.24 -9.05
N ALA A 97 5.66 -3.93 -8.50
CA ALA A 97 5.86 -5.35 -8.71
C ALA A 97 6.77 -5.98 -7.62
N ALA A 98 6.48 -7.24 -7.27
CA ALA A 98 7.33 -8.08 -6.43
C ALA A 98 7.24 -9.53 -6.91
N ASP A 99 8.36 -10.26 -6.92
CA ASP A 99 8.40 -11.63 -7.49
C ASP A 99 7.42 -12.60 -6.82
N GLU A 100 7.04 -12.34 -5.56
CA GLU A 100 6.10 -13.17 -4.81
C GLU A 100 4.63 -12.74 -4.89
N LEU A 101 4.30 -11.68 -5.63
CA LEU A 101 2.93 -11.18 -5.82
C LEU A 101 2.53 -11.24 -7.30
N THR A 102 1.28 -11.61 -7.55
CA THR A 102 0.63 -11.30 -8.84
C THR A 102 0.39 -9.80 -8.96
N THR A 103 0.18 -9.31 -10.19
CA THR A 103 -0.15 -7.89 -10.41
C THR A 103 -1.43 -7.48 -9.66
N ALA A 104 -2.45 -8.34 -9.62
CA ALA A 104 -3.69 -8.07 -8.90
C ALA A 104 -3.49 -7.97 -7.39
N GLU A 105 -2.65 -8.84 -6.79
CA GLU A 105 -2.31 -8.77 -5.36
C GLU A 105 -1.51 -7.51 -5.05
N ALA A 106 -0.55 -7.14 -5.89
CA ALA A 106 0.21 -5.91 -5.74
C ALA A 106 -0.71 -4.68 -5.79
N ILE A 107 -1.64 -4.61 -6.74
CA ILE A 107 -2.67 -3.56 -6.82
C ILE A 107 -3.53 -3.52 -5.56
N ALA A 108 -3.99 -4.68 -5.07
CA ALA A 108 -4.83 -4.76 -3.88
C ALA A 108 -4.08 -4.28 -2.63
N VAL A 109 -2.79 -4.60 -2.49
CA VAL A 109 -1.94 -4.12 -1.39
C VAL A 109 -1.86 -2.60 -1.41
N VAL A 110 -1.51 -2.01 -2.55
CA VAL A 110 -1.25 -0.57 -2.63
C VAL A 110 -2.52 0.27 -2.59
N THR A 111 -3.62 -0.23 -3.14
CA THR A 111 -4.94 0.43 -3.00
C THR A 111 -5.46 0.38 -1.57
N GLY A 112 -5.08 -0.65 -0.80
CA GLY A 112 -5.33 -0.73 0.63
C GLY A 112 -4.58 0.30 1.49
N TRP A 113 -3.63 1.05 0.94
CA TRP A 113 -2.89 2.09 1.69
C TRP A 113 -3.65 3.41 1.81
N VAL A 114 -4.79 3.58 1.13
CA VAL A 114 -5.60 4.80 1.26
C VAL A 114 -5.98 5.05 2.73
N GLY A 115 -5.71 6.26 3.21
CA GLY A 115 -5.91 6.68 4.60
C GLY A 115 -4.77 6.31 5.55
N THR A 116 -3.77 5.56 5.10
CA THR A 116 -2.57 5.25 5.90
C THR A 116 -1.51 6.35 5.78
N THR A 117 -0.59 6.35 6.74
CA THR A 117 0.49 7.32 6.83
C THR A 117 1.86 6.65 6.85
N PHE A 118 2.82 7.17 6.09
CA PHE A 118 4.21 6.73 6.11
C PHE A 118 5.15 7.90 6.36
N ASP A 119 6.17 7.69 7.19
CA ASP A 119 7.18 8.71 7.45
C ASP A 119 8.09 8.88 6.24
N GLY A 120 8.36 10.14 5.88
CA GLY A 120 9.34 10.56 4.89
C GLY A 120 10.73 10.56 5.51
N PRO A 121 11.59 9.56 5.24
CA PRO A 121 12.91 9.44 5.86
C PRO A 121 13.87 10.58 5.52
N TRP A 122 13.60 11.35 4.45
CA TRP A 122 14.45 12.44 3.97
C TRP A 122 13.75 13.80 4.00
N SER A 123 12.45 13.84 3.70
CA SER A 123 11.68 15.08 3.67
C SER A 123 11.24 15.60 5.04
N GLY A 124 11.34 14.77 6.09
CA GLY A 124 11.00 15.14 7.46
C GLY A 124 9.50 15.33 7.71
N VAL A 125 8.65 14.93 6.76
CA VAL A 125 7.18 14.96 6.88
C VAL A 125 6.62 13.54 6.93
N THR A 126 5.40 13.42 7.44
CA THR A 126 4.61 12.18 7.31
C THR A 126 3.68 12.34 6.11
N TRP A 127 3.66 11.36 5.22
CA TRP A 127 2.82 11.33 4.03
C TRP A 127 1.55 10.53 4.26
N THR A 128 0.40 11.11 3.97
CA THR A 128 -0.91 10.45 4.08
C THR A 128 -1.46 10.16 2.68
N PHE A 129 -1.78 8.89 2.41
CA PHE A 129 -2.33 8.49 1.12
C PHE A 129 -3.80 8.90 1.01
N GLN A 130 -4.11 9.77 0.06
CA GLN A 130 -5.46 10.26 -0.19
C GLN A 130 -6.21 9.36 -1.18
N SER A 131 -5.53 8.94 -2.25
CA SER A 131 -6.07 8.01 -3.23
C SER A 131 -4.95 7.22 -3.90
N VAL A 132 -5.29 6.04 -4.40
CA VAL A 132 -4.40 5.18 -5.18
C VAL A 132 -5.21 4.60 -6.34
N THR A 133 -4.69 4.75 -7.55
CA THR A 133 -5.30 4.22 -8.77
C THR A 133 -4.25 3.45 -9.55
N CYS A 134 -4.57 2.21 -9.87
CA CYS A 134 -3.91 1.35 -10.84
C CYS A 134 -5.03 0.76 -11.74
#